data_AF-A0A936BQ55-F1
#
_entry.id   AF-A0A936BQ55-F1
#
_cell.length_a   1.000
_cell.length_b   1.000
_cell.length_c   1.000
_cell.angle_alpha   90.00
_cell.angle_beta   90.00
_cell.angle_gamma   90.00
#
_symmetry.space_group_name_H-M   'P 1'
#
loop_
_entity.id
_entity.type
_entity.pdbx_description
1 polymer ?
#
loop_
_entity_poly.entity_id
_entity_poly.type
_entity_poly.pdbx_seq_one_letter_code
_entity_poly.pdbx_strand_id
1 'polypeptide(L)'
;MRSWPTRARRPAAAGPNGGRRRRTWWGRARCSTATRSPSASRGGFATYKRASLLFRDFDRLRELLVNPWRPVQIIFAGKAHPEDQGGKEVLQQVYAYTRDPRLQGRVAFIEDYDMHLAHRLVEGVDLWMNVPRVPLEASGTSGMKAGLNAVPQLSTLDGWWAEGYTGLNGWAIPPLQPGEDADQADADRLYDLLEQQVVPTFYKRNARGIPVEWLQRMKHALKEAGEHFTARRMLQDYARDYYVPAMRGEAPASVQPA
;
A
#
# COMPACT_ATOMS: atom_id res chain seq x y z
N MET A 1 -21.02 46.62 33.16
CA MET A 1 -19.93 45.61 33.29
C MET A 1 -20.58 44.27 33.64
N ARG A 2 -20.36 43.24 32.82
CA ARG A 2 -21.03 41.94 32.91
C ARG A 2 -20.37 41.06 33.99
N SER A 3 -21.16 40.55 34.92
CA SER A 3 -20.83 39.44 35.81
C SER A 3 -21.55 38.17 35.35
N TRP A 4 -20.84 37.04 35.34
CA TRP A 4 -21.36 35.71 35.02
C TRP A 4 -22.27 35.17 36.13
N PRO A 5 -23.20 34.25 35.78
CA PRO A 5 -23.27 33.03 36.56
C PRO A 5 -23.29 31.75 35.70
N THR A 6 -22.50 30.79 36.18
CA THR A 6 -22.43 29.38 35.81
C THR A 6 -23.81 28.70 35.85
N ARG A 7 -24.19 28.01 34.76
CA ARG A 7 -25.32 27.08 34.76
C ARG A 7 -24.85 25.70 34.28
N ALA A 8 -24.70 24.80 35.23
CA ALA A 8 -24.60 23.37 34.97
C ALA A 8 -25.89 22.89 34.27
N ARG A 9 -25.75 22.22 33.12
CA ARG A 9 -26.85 21.44 32.52
C ARG A 9 -26.50 19.95 32.64
N ARG A 10 -27.34 19.25 33.39
CA ARG A 10 -27.43 17.79 33.46
C ARG A 10 -27.65 17.17 32.06
N PRO A 11 -27.25 15.90 31.85
CA PRO A 11 -27.39 15.22 30.57
C PRO A 11 -28.87 14.98 30.25
N ALA A 12 -29.24 15.23 28.99
CA ALA A 12 -30.57 14.94 28.48
C ALA A 12 -30.77 13.42 28.33
N ALA A 13 -31.96 12.96 28.74
CA ALA A 13 -32.39 11.58 28.69
C ALA A 13 -32.37 11.01 27.25
N ALA A 14 -31.88 9.79 27.12
CA ALA A 14 -31.89 9.03 25.87
C ALA A 14 -33.30 8.49 25.59
N GLY A 15 -33.88 8.86 24.44
CA GLY A 15 -35.08 8.23 23.90
C GLY A 15 -34.78 6.83 23.33
N PRO A 16 -35.76 5.91 23.30
CA PRO A 16 -35.56 4.50 22.96
C PRO A 16 -35.64 4.28 21.44
N ASN A 17 -34.78 4.96 20.67
CA ASN A 17 -34.61 4.64 19.24
C ASN A 17 -33.26 5.11 18.71
N GLY A 18 -32.19 4.66 19.37
CA GLY A 18 -30.82 4.84 18.92
C GLY A 18 -30.37 3.63 18.11
N GLY A 19 -30.78 3.56 16.84
CA GLY A 19 -30.21 2.62 15.88
C GLY A 19 -28.69 2.74 15.93
N ARG A 20 -28.01 1.69 16.42
CA ARG A 20 -26.55 1.60 16.42
C ARG A 20 -26.10 1.75 14.97
N ARG A 21 -25.65 2.94 14.59
CA ARG A 21 -24.72 3.12 13.47
C ARG A 21 -23.46 2.34 13.85
N ARG A 22 -23.44 1.04 13.54
CA ARG A 22 -22.23 0.24 13.56
C ARG A 22 -21.21 1.04 12.74
N ARG A 23 -20.06 1.37 13.35
CA ARG A 23 -18.91 1.91 12.62
C ARG A 23 -18.53 0.84 11.58
N THR A 24 -18.98 1.00 10.34
CA THR A 24 -18.86 0.06 9.21
C THR A 24 -17.44 -0.02 8.62
N TRP A 25 -16.44 0.47 9.35
CA TRP A 25 -15.05 0.56 8.92
C TRP A 25 -14.27 -0.75 9.10
N TRP A 26 -14.70 -1.61 10.03
CA TRP A 26 -13.95 -2.80 10.47
C TRP A 26 -14.13 -4.07 9.62
N GLY A 27 -14.66 -3.97 8.40
CA GLY A 27 -14.96 -5.15 7.55
C GLY A 27 -14.68 -4.97 6.06
N ARG A 28 -13.87 -3.97 5.69
CA ARG A 28 -13.58 -3.64 4.29
C ARG A 28 -12.10 -3.76 4.01
N ALA A 29 -11.75 -4.39 2.89
CA ALA A 29 -10.37 -4.44 2.43
C ALA A 29 -9.90 -3.02 2.11
N ARG A 30 -8.90 -2.52 2.85
CA ARG A 30 -8.22 -1.26 2.54
C ARG A 30 -6.92 -1.57 1.81
N CYS A 31 -6.90 -1.29 0.52
CA CYS A 31 -5.68 -1.29 -0.26
C CYS A 31 -5.07 0.11 -0.23
N SER A 32 -3.77 0.20 0.06
CA SER A 32 -3.06 1.48 -0.05
C SER A 32 -1.95 1.42 -1.06
N THR A 33 -1.84 2.49 -1.83
CA THR A 33 -0.65 2.80 -2.62
C THR A 33 -0.01 4.02 -1.96
N ALA A 34 1.06 3.82 -1.19
CA ALA A 34 1.85 4.94 -0.69
C ALA A 34 3.25 4.93 -1.29
N THR A 35 3.61 6.05 -1.89
CA THR A 35 4.87 6.21 -2.60
C THR A 35 5.70 7.28 -1.92
N ARG A 36 6.77 6.87 -1.24
CA ARG A 36 7.81 7.77 -0.72
C ARG A 36 9.18 7.21 -1.07
N SER A 37 10.00 8.00 -1.76
CA SER A 37 11.42 7.74 -1.95
C SER A 37 12.24 8.44 -0.85
N PRO A 38 13.36 7.89 -0.36
CA PRO A 38 14.19 8.53 0.66
C PRO A 38 15.12 9.63 0.13
N SER A 39 15.29 9.78 -1.19
CA SER A 39 16.17 10.82 -1.76
C SER A 39 15.41 12.12 -2.00
N ALA A 40 15.96 13.21 -1.48
CA ALA A 40 15.37 14.53 -1.37
C ALA A 40 15.26 15.32 -2.70
N SER A 41 14.89 14.68 -3.83
CA SER A 41 14.66 15.45 -5.07
C SER A 41 13.58 14.95 -6.05
N ARG A 42 13.02 13.74 -5.97
CA ARG A 42 11.92 13.31 -6.90
C ARG A 42 11.01 12.24 -6.29
N GLY A 43 10.34 12.57 -5.19
CA GLY A 43 9.84 11.57 -4.23
C GLY A 43 8.33 11.47 -4.03
N GLY A 44 7.51 11.48 -5.09
CA GLY A 44 6.10 11.08 -4.97
C GLY A 44 5.33 11.28 -6.29
N PHE A 45 4.31 10.45 -6.52
CA PHE A 45 3.53 10.37 -7.77
C PHE A 45 4.36 10.47 -9.07
N ALA A 46 5.58 9.93 -9.08
CA ALA A 46 6.37 9.87 -10.30
C ALA A 46 5.68 8.96 -11.32
N THR A 47 5.75 9.32 -12.60
CA THR A 47 5.10 8.59 -13.71
C THR A 47 5.47 7.11 -13.76
N TYR A 48 6.70 6.76 -13.36
CA TYR A 48 7.16 5.37 -13.31
C TYR A 48 6.49 4.51 -12.22
N LYS A 49 5.90 5.12 -11.18
CA LYS A 49 5.17 4.39 -10.11
C LYS A 49 3.75 3.99 -10.49
N ARG A 50 3.27 4.46 -11.65
CA ARG A 50 2.02 4.06 -12.31
C ARG A 50 0.79 3.99 -11.39
N ALA A 51 0.61 4.98 -10.53
CA ALA A 51 -0.57 5.05 -9.67
C ALA A 51 -1.89 5.11 -10.47
N SER A 52 -1.83 5.58 -11.72
CA SER A 52 -2.97 5.62 -12.64
C SER A 52 -3.33 4.26 -13.28
N LEU A 53 -2.51 3.22 -13.13
CA LEU A 53 -2.74 1.91 -13.75
C LEU A 53 -4.09 1.31 -13.34
N LEU A 54 -4.48 1.51 -12.07
CA LEU A 54 -5.80 1.12 -11.55
C LEU A 54 -6.96 1.77 -12.28
N PHE A 55 -6.80 2.95 -12.87
CA PHE A 55 -7.93 3.65 -13.51
C PHE A 55 -8.08 3.33 -14.99
N ARG A 56 -7.15 2.53 -15.56
CA ARG A 56 -7.17 2.19 -16.98
C ARG A 56 -8.42 1.39 -17.36
N ASP A 57 -8.84 0.46 -16.50
CA ASP A 57 -10.13 -0.22 -16.61
C ASP A 57 -11.07 0.27 -15.50
N PHE A 58 -11.84 1.31 -15.82
CA PHE A 58 -12.76 1.91 -14.86
C PHE A 58 -13.93 0.99 -14.48
N ASP A 59 -14.39 0.14 -15.40
CA ASP A 59 -15.56 -0.71 -15.14
C ASP A 59 -15.19 -1.85 -14.19
N ARG A 60 -14.05 -2.51 -14.39
CA ARG A 60 -13.51 -3.49 -13.43
C ARG A 60 -13.23 -2.84 -12.08
N LEU A 61 -12.64 -1.64 -12.07
CA LEU A 61 -12.43 -0.88 -10.82
C LEU A 61 -13.73 -0.67 -10.07
N ARG A 62 -14.75 -0.15 -10.76
CA ARG A 62 -16.06 0.14 -10.18
C ARG A 62 -16.66 -1.13 -9.59
N GLU A 63 -16.66 -2.23 -10.33
CA GLU A 63 -17.21 -3.51 -9.87
C GLU A 63 -16.51 -4.05 -8.63
N LEU A 64 -15.19 -3.92 -8.56
CA LEU A 64 -14.39 -4.29 -7.39
C LEU A 64 -14.75 -3.45 -6.15
N LEU A 65 -14.88 -2.14 -6.32
CA LEU A 65 -15.10 -1.19 -5.23
C LEU A 65 -16.53 -1.20 -4.69
N VAL A 66 -17.53 -1.28 -5.57
CA VAL A 66 -18.95 -1.21 -5.20
C VAL A 66 -19.62 -2.56 -5.01
N ASN A 67 -18.83 -3.64 -5.00
CA ASN A 67 -19.34 -4.99 -4.77
C ASN A 67 -20.12 -5.07 -3.43
N PRO A 68 -21.40 -5.48 -3.43
CA PRO A 68 -22.22 -5.50 -2.22
C PRO A 68 -21.75 -6.55 -1.19
N TRP A 69 -21.09 -7.61 -1.65
CA TRP A 69 -20.63 -8.72 -0.82
C TRP A 69 -19.16 -8.57 -0.39
N ARG A 70 -18.33 -8.02 -1.29
CA ARG A 70 -16.87 -7.90 -1.10
C ARG A 70 -16.35 -6.49 -1.41
N PRO A 71 -16.81 -5.46 -0.68
CA PRO A 71 -16.51 -4.07 -1.01
C PRO A 71 -15.06 -3.67 -0.68
N VAL A 72 -14.32 -3.19 -1.68
CA VAL A 72 -12.93 -2.72 -1.52
C VAL A 72 -12.87 -1.20 -1.36
N GLN A 73 -11.95 -0.71 -0.54
CA GLN A 73 -11.58 0.71 -0.43
C GLN A 73 -10.13 0.88 -0.89
N ILE A 74 -9.89 1.83 -1.79
CA ILE A 74 -8.54 2.23 -2.19
C ILE A 74 -8.19 3.56 -1.51
N ILE A 75 -7.00 3.60 -0.93
CA ILE A 75 -6.41 4.77 -0.29
C ILE A 75 -5.14 5.13 -1.04
N PHE A 76 -5.16 6.26 -1.71
CA PHE A 76 -3.99 6.86 -2.32
C PHE A 76 -3.33 7.81 -1.33
N ALA A 77 -2.01 7.71 -1.17
CA ALA A 77 -1.26 8.63 -0.34
C ALA A 77 0.08 8.99 -1.00
N GLY A 78 0.38 10.29 -1.04
CA GLY A 78 1.62 10.78 -1.61
C GLY A 78 1.63 12.29 -1.79
N LYS A 79 2.79 12.81 -2.15
CA LYS A 79 2.99 14.21 -2.52
C LYS A 79 3.44 14.27 -3.96
N ALA A 80 2.83 15.10 -4.79
CA ALA A 80 3.41 15.43 -6.09
C ALA A 80 4.44 16.53 -5.89
N HIS A 81 5.60 16.42 -6.55
CA HIS A 81 6.59 17.50 -6.50
C HIS A 81 6.04 18.73 -7.27
N PRO A 82 6.24 19.97 -6.79
CA PRO A 82 5.74 21.18 -7.47
C PRO A 82 6.24 21.35 -8.91
N GLU A 83 7.37 20.75 -9.27
CA GLU A 83 7.94 20.80 -10.62
C GLU A 83 7.63 19.54 -11.45
N ASP A 84 7.03 18.50 -10.86
CA ASP A 84 6.67 17.27 -11.57
C ASP A 84 5.27 17.40 -12.17
N GLN A 85 5.21 17.91 -13.39
CA GLN A 85 3.96 18.12 -14.12
C GLN A 85 3.21 16.80 -14.35
N GLY A 86 3.92 15.72 -14.66
CA GLY A 86 3.33 14.39 -14.86
C GLY A 86 2.74 13.83 -13.56
N GLY A 87 3.41 14.03 -12.43
CA GLY A 87 2.88 13.63 -11.12
C GLY A 87 1.65 14.43 -10.70
N LYS A 88 1.56 15.72 -11.06
CA LYS A 88 0.36 16.53 -10.84
C LYS A 88 -0.82 16.05 -11.69
N GLU A 89 -0.60 15.66 -12.94
CA GLU A 89 -1.64 15.15 -13.82
C GLU A 89 -2.22 13.84 -13.29
N VAL A 90 -1.37 12.90 -12.85
CA VAL A 90 -1.82 11.67 -12.18
C VAL A 90 -2.60 11.99 -10.91
N LEU A 91 -2.16 12.98 -10.13
CA LEU A 91 -2.86 13.40 -8.92
C LEU A 91 -4.25 13.99 -9.24
N GLN A 92 -4.35 14.83 -10.26
CA GLN A 92 -5.63 15.40 -10.71
C GLN A 92 -6.59 14.31 -11.18
N GLN A 93 -6.09 13.31 -11.91
CA GLN A 93 -6.88 12.16 -12.33
C GLN A 93 -7.39 11.37 -11.12
N VAL A 94 -6.51 10.99 -10.19
CA VAL A 94 -6.90 10.30 -8.93
C VAL A 94 -7.96 11.10 -8.18
N TYR A 95 -7.76 12.41 -8.06
CA TYR A 95 -8.68 13.29 -7.37
C TYR A 95 -10.05 13.38 -8.07
N ALA A 96 -10.09 13.41 -9.40
CA ALA A 96 -11.34 13.35 -10.15
C ALA A 96 -12.11 12.05 -9.84
N TYR A 97 -11.42 10.91 -9.77
CA TYR A 97 -12.05 9.63 -9.42
C TYR A 97 -12.59 9.59 -7.99
N THR A 98 -11.94 10.24 -7.02
CA THR A 98 -12.47 10.33 -5.64
C THR A 98 -13.86 11.01 -5.58
N ARG A 99 -14.15 11.88 -6.57
CA ARG A 99 -15.41 12.61 -6.68
C ARG A 99 -16.43 11.94 -7.61
N ASP A 100 -16.08 10.84 -8.27
CA ASP A 100 -16.99 10.12 -9.14
C ASP A 100 -18.08 9.41 -8.31
N PRO A 101 -19.37 9.78 -8.45
CA PRO A 101 -20.47 9.17 -7.69
C PRO A 101 -20.58 7.66 -7.92
N ARG A 102 -20.15 7.16 -9.08
CA ARG A 102 -20.19 5.73 -9.43
C ARG A 102 -19.30 4.89 -8.52
N LEU A 103 -18.27 5.48 -7.90
CA LEU A 103 -17.37 4.80 -6.97
C LEU A 103 -17.84 4.87 -5.50
N GLN A 104 -18.97 5.54 -5.21
CA GLN A 104 -19.59 5.57 -3.87
C GLN A 104 -18.64 5.96 -2.71
N GLY A 105 -17.65 6.82 -2.98
CA GLY A 105 -16.65 7.24 -1.97
C GLY A 105 -15.65 6.14 -1.60
N ARG A 106 -15.50 5.10 -2.43
CA ARG A 106 -14.58 3.96 -2.21
C ARG A 106 -13.13 4.26 -2.60
N VAL A 107 -12.87 5.44 -3.15
CA VAL A 107 -11.52 5.95 -3.39
C VAL A 107 -11.30 7.14 -2.48
N ALA A 108 -10.28 7.07 -1.64
CA ALA A 108 -9.85 8.15 -0.78
C ALA A 108 -8.44 8.58 -1.18
N PHE A 109 -8.21 9.90 -1.19
CA PHE A 109 -6.90 10.48 -1.36
C PHE A 109 -6.50 11.19 -0.08
N ILE A 110 -5.30 10.90 0.43
CA ILE A 110 -4.75 11.55 1.62
C ILE A 110 -3.58 12.42 1.19
N GLU A 111 -3.81 13.73 1.29
CA GLU A 111 -2.82 14.77 1.08
C GLU A 111 -1.77 14.78 2.21
N ASP A 112 -0.66 15.45 1.94
CA ASP A 112 0.38 15.70 2.93
C ASP A 112 0.98 14.47 3.61
N TYR A 113 1.24 13.42 2.82
CA TYR A 113 1.94 12.24 3.32
C TYR A 113 3.29 12.58 3.96
N ASP A 114 3.32 12.48 5.29
CA ASP A 114 4.48 12.70 6.15
C ASP A 114 4.79 11.41 6.94
N MET A 115 5.74 11.49 7.87
CA MET A 115 6.13 10.32 8.65
C MET A 115 5.07 9.89 9.68
N HIS A 116 4.29 10.84 10.21
CA HIS A 116 3.23 10.54 11.17
C HIS A 116 2.05 9.84 10.49
N LEU A 117 1.67 10.30 9.31
CA LEU A 117 0.65 9.67 8.49
C LEU A 117 1.13 8.30 7.99
N ALA A 118 2.39 8.17 7.58
CA ALA A 118 2.97 6.90 7.17
C ALA A 118 2.80 5.82 8.25
N HIS A 119 3.06 6.16 9.52
CA HIS A 119 2.89 5.26 10.65
C HIS A 119 1.44 4.76 10.78
N ARG A 120 0.48 5.68 10.74
CA ARG A 120 -0.95 5.34 10.82
C ARG A 120 -1.43 4.54 9.62
N LEU A 121 -0.86 4.80 8.44
CA LEU A 121 -1.24 4.11 7.22
C LEU A 121 -0.78 2.65 7.25
N VAL A 122 0.47 2.37 7.58
CA VAL A 122 0.97 0.99 7.63
C VAL A 122 0.26 0.14 8.69
N GLU A 123 -0.21 0.74 9.78
CA GLU A 123 -1.03 0.06 10.81
C GLU A 123 -2.49 -0.13 10.37
N GLY A 124 -2.98 0.73 9.48
CA GLY A 124 -4.39 0.84 9.16
C GLY A 124 -4.81 0.10 7.89
N VAL A 125 -3.87 -0.32 7.04
CA VAL A 125 -4.16 -0.89 5.72
C VAL A 125 -4.09 -2.41 5.76
N ASP A 126 -4.92 -3.06 4.95
CA ASP A 126 -4.97 -4.52 4.91
C ASP A 126 -4.03 -5.07 3.82
N LEU A 127 -3.85 -4.32 2.73
CA LEU A 127 -2.97 -4.67 1.60
C LEU A 127 -2.14 -3.45 1.20
N TRP A 128 -0.84 -3.67 0.97
CA TRP A 128 0.05 -2.65 0.41
C TRP A 128 0.32 -2.94 -1.06
N MET A 129 0.04 -1.98 -1.93
CA MET A 129 0.17 -2.14 -3.36
C MET A 129 1.17 -1.17 -3.95
N ASN A 130 2.02 -1.67 -4.82
CA ASN A 130 3.01 -0.88 -5.54
C ASN A 130 3.19 -1.47 -6.94
N VAL A 131 2.95 -0.70 -8.00
CA VAL A 131 3.02 -1.23 -9.38
C VAL A 131 4.00 -0.46 -10.25
N PRO A 132 5.27 -0.34 -9.82
CA PRO A 132 6.27 0.40 -10.59
C PRO A 132 6.49 -0.26 -11.96
N ARG A 133 6.89 0.54 -12.93
CA ARG A 133 7.40 0.02 -14.21
C ARG A 133 8.74 -0.65 -13.96
N VAL A 134 8.84 -1.93 -14.27
CA VAL A 134 10.08 -2.70 -14.13
C VAL A 134 11.09 -2.27 -15.20
N PRO A 135 12.39 -2.10 -14.91
CA PRO A 135 13.10 -2.21 -13.62
C PRO A 135 13.43 -0.84 -12.99
N LEU A 136 12.44 0.06 -12.89
CA LEU A 136 12.67 1.45 -12.48
C LEU A 136 12.61 1.68 -10.96
N GLU A 137 12.15 0.71 -10.17
CA GLU A 137 12.17 0.80 -8.71
C GLU A 137 13.45 0.14 -8.16
N ALA A 138 14.39 0.96 -7.70
CA ALA A 138 15.64 0.44 -7.15
C ALA A 138 15.46 -0.44 -5.89
N SER A 139 14.50 -0.13 -5.02
CA SER A 139 14.24 -0.91 -3.81
C SER A 139 12.80 -0.79 -3.32
N GLY A 140 12.42 0.33 -2.71
CA GLY A 140 11.05 0.52 -2.20
C GLY A 140 10.90 0.18 -0.70
N THR A 141 11.45 1.04 0.16
CA THR A 141 11.42 0.85 1.62
C THR A 141 10.04 0.98 2.27
N SER A 142 9.03 1.52 1.57
CA SER A 142 7.67 1.62 2.12
C SER A 142 6.98 0.26 2.19
N GLY A 143 7.24 -0.62 1.22
CA GLY A 143 6.78 -2.01 1.26
C GLY A 143 7.38 -2.77 2.44
N MET A 144 8.69 -2.60 2.69
CA MET A 144 9.36 -3.21 3.86
C MET A 144 8.69 -2.81 5.19
N LYS A 145 8.33 -1.52 5.35
CA LYS A 145 7.63 -1.01 6.55
C LYS A 145 6.25 -1.63 6.71
N ALA A 146 5.52 -1.78 5.61
CA ALA A 146 4.22 -2.44 5.61
C ALA A 146 4.35 -3.94 5.95
N GLY A 147 5.35 -4.63 5.39
CA GLY A 147 5.67 -6.01 5.74
C GLY A 147 5.96 -6.21 7.24
N LEU A 148 6.73 -5.30 7.85
CA LEU A 148 6.97 -5.30 9.31
C LEU A 148 5.71 -5.06 10.15
N ASN A 149 4.64 -4.52 9.56
CA ASN A 149 3.31 -4.41 10.18
C ASN A 149 2.39 -5.60 9.81
N ALA A 150 2.97 -6.70 9.32
CA ALA A 150 2.26 -7.89 8.86
C ALA A 150 1.28 -7.62 7.72
N VAL A 151 1.51 -6.57 6.91
CA VAL A 151 0.68 -6.22 5.76
C VAL A 151 1.17 -6.98 4.51
N PRO A 152 0.35 -7.87 3.92
CA PRO A 152 0.66 -8.51 2.65
C PRO A 152 0.86 -7.49 1.52
N GLN A 153 1.66 -7.85 0.53
CA GLN A 153 1.99 -6.97 -0.58
C GLN A 153 1.38 -7.46 -1.89
N LEU A 154 1.13 -6.53 -2.82
CA LEU A 154 0.79 -6.80 -4.21
C LEU A 154 1.63 -5.87 -5.10
N SER A 155 2.58 -6.43 -5.84
CA SER A 155 3.52 -5.61 -6.62
C SER A 155 4.04 -6.31 -7.87
N THR A 156 4.59 -5.55 -8.82
CA THR A 156 5.50 -6.09 -9.83
C THR A 156 6.78 -6.60 -9.15
N LEU A 157 7.44 -7.60 -9.75
CA LEU A 157 8.71 -8.15 -9.27
C LEU A 157 9.87 -7.18 -9.59
N ASP A 158 9.98 -6.12 -8.80
CA ASP A 158 11.01 -5.10 -8.92
C ASP A 158 11.45 -4.62 -7.52
N GLY A 159 12.66 -4.06 -7.44
CA GLY A 159 13.28 -3.63 -6.18
C GLY A 159 13.22 -4.71 -5.09
N TRP A 160 12.80 -4.31 -3.89
CA TRP A 160 12.74 -5.18 -2.71
C TRP A 160 11.76 -6.34 -2.88
N TRP A 161 10.76 -6.21 -3.76
CA TRP A 161 9.77 -7.26 -3.94
C TRP A 161 10.33 -8.40 -4.78
N ALA A 162 11.26 -8.12 -5.70
CA ALA A 162 12.03 -9.15 -6.39
C ALA A 162 12.88 -9.97 -5.40
N GLU A 163 13.45 -9.32 -4.38
CA GLU A 163 14.26 -9.98 -3.34
C GLU A 163 13.40 -10.73 -2.30
N GLY A 164 12.25 -10.16 -1.92
CA GLY A 164 11.48 -10.57 -0.75
C GLY A 164 10.25 -11.43 -1.04
N TYR A 165 9.83 -11.60 -2.29
CA TYR A 165 8.61 -12.35 -2.60
C TYR A 165 8.82 -13.86 -2.49
N THR A 166 7.98 -14.52 -1.68
CA THR A 166 8.05 -15.97 -1.46
C THR A 166 6.80 -16.73 -1.94
N GLY A 167 5.83 -16.03 -2.56
CA GLY A 167 4.51 -16.57 -2.90
C GLY A 167 3.53 -16.66 -1.73
N LEU A 168 4.04 -16.65 -0.49
CA LEU A 168 3.25 -16.77 0.73
C LEU A 168 3.00 -15.42 1.42
N ASN A 169 3.86 -14.42 1.21
CA ASN A 169 3.80 -13.11 1.85
C ASN A 169 3.00 -12.04 1.06
N GLY A 170 2.42 -12.41 -0.08
CA GLY A 170 1.68 -11.49 -0.93
C GLY A 170 1.41 -12.07 -2.30
N TRP A 171 1.33 -11.19 -3.30
CA TRP A 171 1.13 -11.52 -4.71
C TRP A 171 2.10 -10.73 -5.57
N ALA A 172 2.49 -11.33 -6.69
CA ALA A 172 3.34 -10.72 -7.68
C ALA A 172 2.63 -10.65 -9.03
N ILE A 173 2.71 -9.50 -9.69
CA ILE A 173 2.30 -9.38 -11.10
C ILE A 173 3.35 -10.11 -11.95
N PRO A 174 2.94 -11.09 -12.78
CA PRO A 174 3.87 -11.82 -13.63
C PRO A 174 4.64 -10.91 -14.58
N PRO A 175 5.91 -11.24 -14.92
CA PRO A 175 6.70 -10.45 -15.84
C PRO A 175 6.06 -10.36 -17.23
N LEU A 176 6.32 -9.26 -17.93
CA LEU A 176 5.85 -9.05 -19.30
C LEU A 176 6.51 -10.05 -20.26
N GLN A 177 5.74 -10.51 -21.23
CA GLN A 177 6.22 -11.30 -22.36
C GLN A 177 6.67 -10.36 -23.49
N PRO A 178 7.62 -10.79 -24.34
CA PRO A 178 8.06 -9.99 -25.47
C PRO A 178 6.89 -9.60 -26.40
N GLY A 179 6.76 -8.30 -26.68
CA GLY A 179 5.73 -7.78 -27.60
C GLY A 179 4.41 -7.39 -26.95
N GLU A 180 4.24 -7.53 -25.64
CA GLU A 180 3.04 -7.05 -24.94
C GLU A 180 3.05 -5.53 -24.74
N ASP A 181 1.86 -4.90 -24.77
CA ASP A 181 1.70 -3.57 -24.18
C ASP A 181 1.87 -3.70 -22.66
N ALA A 182 3.00 -3.19 -22.18
CA ALA A 182 3.40 -3.25 -20.78
C ALA A 182 2.31 -2.76 -19.82
N ASP A 183 1.62 -1.68 -20.15
CA ASP A 183 0.66 -1.08 -19.22
C ASP A 183 -0.71 -1.75 -19.30
N GLN A 184 -1.11 -2.25 -20.47
CA GLN A 184 -2.35 -3.02 -20.58
C GLN A 184 -2.20 -4.39 -19.90
N ALA A 185 -1.13 -5.12 -20.21
CA ALA A 185 -0.89 -6.44 -19.64
C ALA A 185 -0.73 -6.40 -18.11
N ASP A 186 0.01 -5.43 -17.57
CA ASP A 186 0.14 -5.27 -16.12
C ASP A 186 -1.19 -4.89 -15.46
N ALA A 187 -2.01 -4.05 -16.10
CA ALA A 187 -3.33 -3.69 -15.58
C ALA A 187 -4.26 -4.92 -15.54
N ASP A 188 -4.33 -5.70 -16.62
CA ASP A 188 -5.18 -6.88 -16.71
C ASP A 188 -4.78 -7.93 -15.66
N ARG A 189 -3.48 -8.19 -15.52
CA ARG A 189 -2.94 -9.12 -14.51
C ARG A 189 -3.17 -8.63 -13.09
N LEU A 190 -3.04 -7.32 -12.85
CA LEU A 190 -3.34 -6.73 -11.55
C LEU A 190 -4.81 -6.98 -11.17
N TYR A 191 -5.73 -6.76 -12.11
CA TYR A 191 -7.14 -7.02 -11.87
C TYR A 191 -7.45 -8.50 -11.68
N ASP A 192 -6.86 -9.39 -12.46
CA ASP A 192 -7.04 -10.83 -12.30
C ASP A 192 -6.59 -11.28 -10.90
N LEU A 193 -5.44 -10.79 -10.42
CA LEU A 193 -4.98 -11.03 -9.05
C LEU A 193 -5.98 -10.49 -8.01
N LEU A 194 -6.47 -9.26 -8.19
CA LEU A 194 -7.41 -8.64 -7.26
C LEU A 194 -8.73 -9.41 -7.17
N GLU A 195 -9.33 -9.71 -8.32
CA GLU A 195 -10.66 -10.30 -8.45
C GLU A 195 -10.69 -11.78 -8.11
N GLN A 196 -9.67 -12.54 -8.54
CA GLN A 196 -9.67 -14.00 -8.42
C GLN A 196 -8.98 -14.48 -7.15
N GLN A 197 -8.02 -13.72 -6.62
CA GLN A 197 -7.19 -14.17 -5.50
C GLN A 197 -7.30 -13.26 -4.28
N VAL A 198 -6.90 -11.99 -4.39
CA VAL A 198 -6.71 -11.10 -3.24
C VAL A 198 -8.03 -10.85 -2.52
N VAL A 199 -9.04 -10.34 -3.21
CA VAL A 199 -10.34 -9.98 -2.62
C VAL A 199 -11.08 -11.22 -2.12
N PRO A 200 -11.18 -12.34 -2.88
CA PRO A 200 -11.75 -13.57 -2.35
C PRO A 200 -11.05 -14.08 -1.10
N THR A 201 -9.72 -14.10 -1.07
CA THR A 201 -8.94 -14.53 0.11
C THR A 201 -9.20 -13.62 1.31
N PHE A 202 -9.23 -12.29 1.09
CA PHE A 202 -9.52 -11.34 2.16
C PHE A 202 -10.90 -11.51 2.75
N TYR A 203 -11.91 -11.98 2.00
CA TYR A 203 -13.30 -12.15 2.47
C TYR A 203 -13.66 -13.57 2.89
N LYS A 204 -12.86 -14.58 2.52
CA LYS A 204 -13.06 -15.96 2.95
C LYS A 204 -12.88 -16.06 4.46
N ARG A 205 -13.88 -16.61 5.15
CA ARG A 205 -13.89 -16.83 6.60
C ARG A 205 -14.25 -18.29 6.88
N ASN A 206 -13.66 -18.87 7.92
CA ASN A 206 -14.08 -20.17 8.42
C ASN A 206 -15.38 -20.07 9.26
N ALA A 207 -15.86 -21.19 9.79
CA ALA A 207 -17.06 -21.25 10.64
C ALA A 207 -16.99 -20.36 11.90
N ARG A 208 -15.80 -19.94 12.34
CA ARG A 208 -15.59 -19.02 13.47
C ARG A 208 -15.46 -17.56 13.04
N GLY A 209 -15.67 -17.24 11.76
CA GLY A 209 -15.53 -15.88 11.24
C GLY A 209 -14.07 -15.42 11.11
N ILE A 210 -13.11 -16.34 11.01
CA ILE A 210 -11.66 -16.03 10.96
C ILE A 210 -11.12 -16.19 9.53
N PRO A 211 -10.36 -15.20 9.00
CA PRO A 211 -9.68 -15.30 7.70
C PRO A 211 -8.36 -16.05 7.81
N VAL A 212 -8.41 -17.38 7.87
CA VAL A 212 -7.22 -18.21 8.13
C VAL A 212 -6.13 -17.99 7.07
N GLU A 213 -6.49 -18.02 5.79
CA GLU A 213 -5.55 -17.84 4.68
C GLU A 213 -4.91 -16.45 4.69
N TRP A 214 -5.70 -15.40 4.94
CA TRP A 214 -5.17 -14.04 5.05
C TRP A 214 -4.20 -13.90 6.23
N LEU A 215 -4.56 -14.44 7.40
CA LEU A 215 -3.69 -14.42 8.59
C LEU A 215 -2.38 -15.17 8.37
N GLN A 216 -2.39 -16.26 7.59
CA GLN A 216 -1.16 -16.94 7.20
C GLN A 216 -0.29 -16.02 6.35
N ARG A 217 -0.86 -15.35 5.34
CA ARG A 217 -0.11 -14.37 4.53
C ARG A 217 0.45 -13.22 5.34
N MET A 218 -0.31 -12.69 6.30
CA MET A 218 0.16 -11.66 7.23
C MET A 218 1.38 -12.14 8.05
N LYS A 219 1.33 -13.37 8.58
CA LYS A 219 2.45 -13.95 9.32
C LYS A 219 3.70 -14.13 8.45
N HIS A 220 3.52 -14.58 7.21
CA HIS A 220 4.62 -14.68 6.26
C HIS A 220 5.19 -13.31 5.90
N ALA A 221 4.35 -12.30 5.67
CA ALA A 221 4.80 -10.92 5.43
C ALA A 221 5.65 -10.38 6.58
N LEU A 222 5.23 -10.59 7.82
CA LEU A 222 5.99 -10.20 9.01
C LEU A 222 7.32 -10.95 9.11
N LYS A 223 7.29 -12.27 8.87
CA LYS A 223 8.49 -13.11 8.95
C LYS A 223 9.55 -12.67 7.94
N GLU A 224 9.19 -12.62 6.66
CA GLU A 224 10.14 -12.26 5.59
C GLU A 224 10.69 -10.84 5.77
N ALA A 225 9.82 -9.88 6.14
CA ALA A 225 10.22 -8.51 6.40
C ALA A 225 11.16 -8.40 7.62
N GLY A 226 10.87 -9.12 8.70
CA GLY A 226 11.68 -9.10 9.93
C GLY A 226 13.00 -9.83 9.82
N GLU A 227 13.07 -10.89 9.02
CA GLU A 227 14.27 -11.70 8.82
C GLU A 227 15.26 -10.98 7.90
N HIS A 228 14.78 -10.47 6.77
CA HIS A 228 15.65 -9.88 5.76
C HIS A 228 15.67 -8.36 5.84
N PHE A 229 14.55 -7.66 5.93
CA PHE A 229 14.50 -6.22 5.60
C PHE A 229 14.65 -5.29 6.82
N THR A 230 15.71 -5.49 7.61
CA THR A 230 16.03 -4.63 8.77
C THR A 230 17.22 -3.71 8.53
N ALA A 231 17.15 -2.48 9.04
CA ALA A 231 18.26 -1.54 9.00
C ALA A 231 19.49 -2.04 9.78
N ARG A 232 19.26 -2.87 10.81
CA ARG A 232 20.34 -3.54 11.56
C ARG A 232 21.13 -4.49 10.65
N ARG A 233 20.45 -5.36 9.89
CA ARG A 233 21.09 -6.28 8.94
C ARG A 233 21.88 -5.49 7.91
N MET A 234 21.24 -4.50 7.28
CA MET A 234 21.90 -3.61 6.31
C MET A 234 23.18 -3.00 6.88
N LEU A 235 23.14 -2.40 8.08
CA LEU A 235 24.33 -1.79 8.68
C LEU A 235 25.42 -2.82 8.99
N GLN A 236 25.05 -4.02 9.44
CA GLN A 236 26.00 -5.11 9.69
C GLN A 236 26.67 -5.57 8.40
N ASP A 237 25.92 -5.73 7.32
CA ASP A 237 26.45 -6.09 5.99
C ASP A 237 27.42 -5.00 5.49
N TYR A 238 27.02 -3.73 5.56
CA TYR A 238 27.89 -2.60 5.19
C TYR A 238 29.18 -2.56 6.02
N ALA A 239 29.08 -2.76 7.34
CA ALA A 239 30.23 -2.77 8.22
C ALA A 239 31.19 -3.91 7.90
N ARG A 240 30.66 -5.13 7.75
CA ARG A 240 31.44 -6.35 7.51
C ARG A 240 32.08 -6.37 6.13
N ASP A 241 31.34 -6.01 5.09
CA ASP A 241 31.70 -6.29 3.70
C ASP A 241 32.39 -5.10 3.01
N TYR A 242 32.23 -3.88 3.57
CA TYR A 242 32.79 -2.65 2.99
C TYR A 242 33.64 -1.85 3.98
N TYR A 243 33.08 -1.41 5.12
CA TYR A 243 33.80 -0.48 5.99
C TYR A 243 35.03 -1.11 6.68
N VAL A 244 34.91 -2.31 7.26
CA VAL A 244 36.03 -2.98 7.93
C VAL A 244 37.14 -3.37 6.94
N PRO A 245 36.85 -3.99 5.77
CA PRO A 245 37.86 -4.24 4.74
C PRO A 245 38.57 -2.96 4.28
N ALA A 246 37.82 -1.88 4.01
CA ALA A 246 38.39 -0.61 3.59
C ALA A 246 39.34 -0.02 4.63
N MET A 247 39.00 -0.11 5.92
CA MET A 247 39.89 0.32 7.02
C MET A 247 41.18 -0.50 7.12
N ARG A 248 41.19 -1.74 6.62
CA ARG A 248 42.36 -2.64 6.59
C ARG A 248 43.15 -2.55 5.27
N GLY A 249 42.68 -1.77 4.29
CA GLY A 249 43.26 -1.70 2.95
C GLY A 249 42.93 -2.93 2.08
N GLU A 250 41.93 -3.73 2.47
CA GLU A 250 41.46 -4.88 1.71
C GLU A 250 40.44 -4.43 0.64
N ALA A 251 40.37 -5.15 -0.49
CA ALA A 251 39.32 -4.92 -1.48
C ALA A 251 37.94 -5.29 -0.88
N PRO A 252 36.87 -4.54 -1.20
CA PRO A 252 35.52 -4.90 -0.76
C PRO A 252 35.13 -6.26 -1.31
N ALA A 253 34.28 -6.99 -0.59
CA ALA A 253 33.77 -8.27 -1.05
C ALA A 253 33.10 -8.09 -2.44
N SER A 254 33.48 -8.91 -3.41
CA SER A 254 32.85 -8.88 -4.74
C SER A 254 31.37 -9.25 -4.60
N VAL A 255 30.47 -8.37 -5.04
CA VAL A 255 29.04 -8.65 -5.12
C VAL A 255 28.86 -9.83 -6.08
N GLN A 256 28.63 -11.04 -5.56
CA GLN A 256 28.09 -12.11 -6.37
C GLN A 256 26.62 -11.77 -6.67
N PRO A 257 26.20 -11.70 -7.95
CA PRO A 257 24.80 -11.52 -8.27
C PRO A 257 24.01 -12.73 -7.72
N ALA A 258 22.90 -12.44 -7.05
CA ALA A 258 21.93 -13.43 -6.61
C ALA A 258 21.16 -14.02 -7.80
#